data_AF-A0A4R0GNT2-F1
#
_entry.id   AF-A0A4R0GNT2-F1
#
_cell.length_a   1.000
_cell.length_b   1.000
_cell.length_c   1.000
_cell.angle_alpha   90.00
_cell.angle_beta   90.00
_cell.angle_gamma   90.00
#
_symmetry.space_group_name_H-M   'P 1'
#
loop_
_entity.id
_entity.type
_entity.pdbx_description
1 polymer ?
#
loop_
_entity_poly.entity_id
_entity_poly.type
_entity_poly.pdbx_seq_one_letter_code
_entity_poly.pdbx_strand_id
1 'polypeptide(L)'
;MTSKYEVTKGTQVGISDAPVTAEDFQSSGFPGVGVTFLVAECATKEISYTGGQKGDIDVTTLCSLEQEQTNGLAAPAEMSISRNWVGDEAAQLALQTAYENDELRALRVIFPSGNGFYILVEVRQSSWSAATSAVVGATYSLRVRGKPKRIVANPGS
;
A
#
# COMPACT_ATOMS: atom_id res chain seq x y z
N MET A 1 11.18 -15.34 -26.43
CA MET A 1 10.98 -14.93 -25.03
C MET A 1 9.53 -14.49 -24.89
N THR A 2 8.71 -15.25 -24.17
CA THR A 2 7.30 -14.89 -23.97
C THR A 2 7.21 -13.82 -22.88
N SER A 3 6.34 -12.83 -23.07
CA SER A 3 6.10 -11.79 -22.06
C SER A 3 5.61 -12.43 -20.76
N LYS A 4 6.23 -12.07 -19.62
CA LYS A 4 5.72 -12.40 -18.29
C LYS A 4 4.82 -11.24 -17.86
N TYR A 5 3.54 -11.51 -17.61
CA TYR A 5 2.57 -10.50 -17.24
C TYR A 5 1.66 -11.03 -16.12
N GLU A 6 1.13 -10.11 -15.33
CA GLU A 6 0.09 -10.37 -14.32
C GLU A 6 -1.18 -9.66 -14.79
N VAL A 7 -2.34 -10.31 -14.61
CA VAL A 7 -3.63 -9.70 -14.96
C VAL A 7 -4.22 -9.01 -13.73
N THR A 8 -4.96 -7.92 -13.92
CA THR A 8 -5.58 -7.19 -12.81
C THR A 8 -6.94 -7.77 -12.39
N LYS A 9 -7.62 -8.47 -13.32
CA LYS A 9 -8.96 -9.03 -13.09
C LYS A 9 -8.90 -10.15 -12.04
N GLY A 10 -9.56 -9.93 -10.89
CA GLY A 10 -9.55 -10.86 -9.75
C GLY A 10 -8.60 -10.45 -8.63
N THR A 11 -7.99 -9.26 -8.71
CA THR A 11 -7.19 -8.70 -7.61
C THR A 11 -8.08 -8.50 -6.38
N GLN A 12 -7.65 -9.04 -5.24
CA GLN A 12 -8.31 -8.86 -3.95
C GLN A 12 -7.59 -7.78 -3.16
N VAL A 13 -8.37 -6.90 -2.52
CA VAL A 13 -7.85 -5.79 -1.73
C VAL A 13 -8.51 -5.85 -0.36
N GLY A 14 -7.69 -5.92 0.67
CA GLY A 14 -8.14 -5.97 2.05
C GLY A 14 -7.51 -4.88 2.90
N ILE A 15 -8.25 -4.35 3.86
CA ILE A 15 -7.79 -3.32 4.81
C ILE A 15 -7.98 -3.86 6.23
N SER A 16 -7.00 -3.69 7.13
CA SER A 16 -7.13 -4.16 8.50
C SER A 16 -8.29 -3.48 9.23
N ASP A 17 -9.10 -4.28 9.91
CA ASP A 17 -10.23 -3.84 10.74
C ASP A 17 -9.78 -3.02 11.95
N ALA A 18 -8.61 -3.33 12.51
CA ALA A 18 -7.97 -2.63 13.60
C ALA A 18 -6.64 -1.94 13.18
N PRO A 19 -6.14 -0.99 13.99
CA PRO A 19 -4.80 -0.43 13.84
C PRO A 19 -3.73 -1.51 13.97
N VAL A 20 -2.66 -1.41 13.18
CA VAL A 20 -1.53 -2.34 13.21
C VAL A 20 -0.26 -1.56 13.54
N THR A 21 0.47 -1.99 14.57
CA THR A 21 1.74 -1.36 14.94
C THR A 21 2.85 -1.71 13.95
N ALA A 22 3.91 -0.90 13.91
CA ALA A 22 5.06 -1.18 13.06
C ALA A 22 5.74 -2.49 13.50
N GLU A 23 5.80 -2.77 14.80
CA GLU A 23 6.40 -3.96 15.39
C GLU A 23 5.64 -5.23 14.97
N ASP A 24 4.32 -5.21 15.09
CA ASP A 24 3.45 -6.33 14.68
C ASP A 24 3.56 -6.57 13.17
N PHE A 25 3.58 -5.49 12.39
CA PHE A 25 3.76 -5.59 10.95
C PHE A 25 5.14 -6.14 10.58
N GLN A 26 6.21 -5.86 11.32
CA GLN A 26 7.56 -6.37 11.05
C GLN A 26 7.74 -7.83 11.50
N SER A 27 6.93 -8.35 12.41
CA SER A 27 6.99 -9.75 12.89
C SER A 27 6.95 -10.77 11.74
N SER A 28 7.79 -11.81 11.82
CA SER A 28 7.88 -12.87 10.78
C SER A 28 6.59 -13.66 10.60
N GLY A 29 5.69 -13.65 11.59
CA GLY A 29 4.38 -14.30 11.55
C GLY A 29 3.23 -13.43 11.02
N PHE A 30 3.51 -12.27 10.43
CA PHE A 30 2.45 -11.41 9.88
C PHE A 30 1.80 -12.02 8.63
N PRO A 31 0.45 -12.04 8.51
CA PRO A 31 -0.54 -11.52 9.46
C PRO A 31 -0.71 -12.41 10.70
N GLY A 32 -0.67 -11.81 11.89
CA GLY A 32 -0.88 -12.52 13.16
C GLY A 32 -2.36 -12.87 13.41
N VAL A 33 -2.62 -13.65 14.47
CA VAL A 33 -3.93 -14.25 14.83
C VAL A 33 -5.04 -13.24 15.20
N GLY A 34 -4.83 -11.94 15.00
CA GLY A 34 -5.79 -10.88 15.32
C GLY A 34 -6.00 -9.85 14.21
N VAL A 35 -5.39 -10.02 13.03
CA VAL A 35 -5.54 -9.06 11.92
C VAL A 35 -6.60 -9.56 10.96
N THR A 36 -7.79 -8.98 10.99
CA THR A 36 -8.86 -9.29 10.03
C THR A 36 -8.81 -8.27 8.90
N PHE A 37 -8.84 -8.75 7.65
CA PHE A 37 -8.88 -7.87 6.49
C PHE A 37 -10.31 -7.69 6.00
N LEU A 38 -10.80 -6.45 6.05
CA LEU A 38 -12.04 -6.00 5.46
C LEU A 38 -11.91 -5.95 3.94
N VAL A 39 -12.86 -6.59 3.27
CA VAL A 39 -12.96 -6.71 1.82
C VAL A 39 -13.22 -5.33 1.20
N ALA A 40 -12.43 -4.96 0.18
CA ALA A 40 -12.45 -3.62 -0.42
C ALA A 40 -12.38 -3.65 -1.97
N GLU A 41 -12.35 -4.84 -2.58
CA GLU A 41 -12.11 -5.01 -4.02
C GLU A 41 -13.25 -4.51 -4.91
N CYS A 42 -14.52 -4.67 -4.51
CA CYS A 42 -15.66 -4.38 -5.38
C CYS A 42 -15.81 -2.88 -5.71
N ALA A 43 -15.32 -2.00 -4.84
CA ALA A 43 -15.31 -0.56 -5.06
C ALA A 43 -13.98 -0.05 -5.62
N THR A 44 -12.88 -0.79 -5.49
CA THR A 44 -11.53 -0.32 -5.86
C THR A 44 -11.31 -0.40 -7.36
N LYS A 45 -10.91 0.73 -7.95
CA LYS A 45 -10.65 0.89 -9.38
C LYS A 45 -9.17 0.76 -9.71
N GLU A 46 -8.33 1.38 -8.90
CA GLU A 46 -6.90 1.45 -9.14
C GLU A 46 -6.14 1.52 -7.82
N ILE A 47 -5.00 0.83 -7.80
CA ILE A 47 -4.01 0.94 -6.75
C ILE A 47 -2.70 1.31 -7.42
N SER A 48 -2.12 2.44 -7.04
CA SER A 48 -0.79 2.83 -7.46
C SER A 48 0.16 2.83 -6.27
N TYR A 49 1.36 2.30 -6.46
CA TYR A 49 2.41 2.29 -5.45
C TYR A 49 3.70 2.81 -6.08
N THR A 50 4.30 3.82 -5.45
CA THR A 50 5.56 4.39 -5.86
C THR A 50 6.55 4.29 -4.70
N GLY A 51 7.60 3.51 -4.90
CA GLY A 51 8.69 3.42 -3.93
C GLY A 51 9.35 4.78 -3.73
N GLY A 52 9.64 5.12 -2.47
CA GLY A 52 10.38 6.34 -2.15
C GLY A 52 11.78 6.28 -2.75
N GLN A 53 12.22 7.40 -3.33
CA GLN A 53 13.59 7.54 -3.80
C GLN A 53 14.55 7.52 -2.60
N LYS A 54 15.72 6.92 -2.81
CA LYS A 54 16.83 7.06 -1.86
C LYS A 54 17.58 8.32 -2.25
N GLY A 55 17.84 9.20 -1.29
CA GLY A 55 18.74 10.33 -1.54
C GLY A 55 20.15 9.82 -1.73
N ASP A 56 20.87 10.35 -2.71
CA ASP A 56 22.31 10.13 -2.84
C ASP A 56 23.03 10.99 -1.80
N ILE A 57 23.92 10.37 -1.02
CA ILE A 57 24.82 11.06 -0.09
C ILE A 57 26.18 11.14 -0.76
N ASP A 58 26.63 12.37 -0.98
CA ASP A 58 27.96 12.63 -1.51
C ASP A 58 29.01 12.32 -0.46
N VAL A 59 29.86 11.32 -0.76
CA VAL A 59 30.98 10.91 0.08
C VAL A 59 32.32 11.18 -0.62
N THR A 60 32.30 11.98 -1.68
CA THR A 60 33.50 12.34 -2.45
C THR A 60 34.57 12.91 -1.51
N THR A 61 35.74 12.28 -1.53
CA THR A 61 36.87 12.69 -0.71
C THR A 61 37.90 13.45 -1.55
N LEU A 62 38.84 14.15 -0.90
CA LEU A 62 39.96 14.82 -1.59
C LEU A 62 40.87 13.85 -2.35
N CYS A 63 40.79 12.55 -2.08
CA CYS A 63 41.51 11.50 -2.80
C CYS A 63 40.70 10.86 -3.93
N SER A 64 39.42 11.21 -4.06
CA SER A 64 38.53 10.64 -5.09
C SER A 64 38.84 11.27 -6.45
N LEU A 65 38.92 10.43 -7.48
CA LEU A 65 39.17 10.85 -8.86
C LEU A 65 37.87 11.20 -9.62
N GLU A 66 36.73 10.72 -9.11
CA GLU A 66 35.37 10.99 -9.62
C GLU A 66 34.40 11.11 -8.43
N GLN A 67 33.18 11.59 -8.68
CA GLN A 67 32.17 11.72 -7.63
C GLN A 67 31.72 10.35 -7.10
N GLU A 68 31.79 10.18 -5.79
CA GLU A 68 31.37 8.96 -5.09
C GLU A 68 30.09 9.23 -4.32
N GLN A 69 29.06 8.42 -4.58
CA GLN A 69 27.76 8.53 -3.93
C GLN A 69 27.43 7.24 -3.18
N THR A 70 26.88 7.37 -1.98
CA THR A 70 26.29 6.26 -1.22
C THR A 70 24.79 6.46 -1.05
N ASN A 71 24.04 5.37 -0.92
CA ASN A 71 22.60 5.42 -0.71
C ASN A 71 22.29 5.95 0.69
N GLY A 72 21.58 7.07 0.77
CA GLY A 72 21.03 7.63 1.99
C GLY A 72 19.76 6.91 2.48
N LEU A 73 19.10 7.53 3.47
CA LEU A 73 17.84 7.02 4.00
C LEU A 73 16.78 7.02 2.90
N ALA A 74 15.98 5.96 2.86
CA ALA A 74 14.87 5.87 1.92
C ALA A 74 13.76 6.85 2.34
N ALA A 75 13.30 7.67 1.38
CA ALA A 75 12.07 8.43 1.56
C ALA A 75 10.89 7.45 1.79
N PRO A 76 9.84 7.87 2.51
CA PRO A 76 8.64 7.06 2.61
C PRO A 76 8.08 6.80 1.21
N ALA A 77 7.65 5.56 0.96
CA ALA A 77 6.92 5.25 -0.27
C ALA A 77 5.51 5.84 -0.16
N GLU A 78 4.94 6.20 -1.30
CA GLU A 78 3.59 6.78 -1.39
C GLU A 78 2.72 5.83 -2.22
N MET A 79 1.46 5.73 -1.84
CA MET A 79 0.48 4.85 -2.45
C MET A 79 -0.83 5.61 -2.61
N SER A 80 -1.57 5.35 -3.68
CA SER A 80 -2.91 5.89 -3.85
C SER A 80 -3.91 4.78 -4.17
N ILE A 81 -5.10 4.89 -3.59
CA ILE A 81 -6.23 4.02 -3.88
C ILE A 81 -7.34 4.88 -4.46
N SER A 82 -7.69 4.62 -5.71
CA SER A 82 -8.86 5.19 -6.37
C SER A 82 -9.99 4.19 -6.34
N ARG A 83 -11.16 4.59 -5.85
CA ARG A 83 -12.33 3.73 -5.67
C ARG A 83 -13.64 4.47 -5.88
N ASN A 84 -14.72 3.71 -6.08
CA ASN A 84 -16.08 4.26 -5.98
C ASN A 84 -16.40 4.55 -4.52
N TRP A 85 -17.04 5.68 -4.26
CA TRP A 85 -17.51 5.99 -2.91
C TRP A 85 -18.77 5.16 -2.60
N VAL A 86 -18.78 4.49 -1.44
CA VAL A 86 -19.90 3.68 -0.97
C VAL A 86 -20.11 3.97 0.53
N GLY A 87 -21.26 4.54 0.89
CA GLY A 87 -21.50 5.04 2.25
C GLY A 87 -21.54 3.96 3.35
N ASP A 88 -21.79 2.70 3.00
CA ASP A 88 -21.97 1.58 3.95
C ASP A 88 -20.94 0.46 3.75
N GLU A 89 -19.70 0.83 3.42
CA GLU A 89 -18.60 -0.13 3.29
C GLU A 89 -17.67 -0.05 4.51
N ALA A 90 -17.52 -1.16 5.24
CA ALA A 90 -16.65 -1.23 6.42
C ALA A 90 -15.19 -0.83 6.11
N ALA A 91 -14.69 -1.18 4.92
CA ALA A 91 -13.35 -0.80 4.48
C ALA A 91 -13.20 0.73 4.30
N GLN A 92 -14.25 1.41 3.82
CA GLN A 92 -14.25 2.87 3.70
C GLN A 92 -14.27 3.53 5.08
N LEU A 93 -15.13 3.05 5.98
CA LEU A 93 -15.21 3.53 7.36
C LEU A 93 -13.86 3.35 8.08
N ALA A 94 -13.21 2.19 7.92
CA ALA A 94 -11.89 1.94 8.50
C ALA A 94 -10.81 2.93 8.00
N LEU A 95 -10.82 3.29 6.71
CA LEU A 95 -9.91 4.30 6.17
C LEU A 95 -10.22 5.70 6.70
N GLN A 96 -11.50 6.03 6.87
CA GLN A 96 -11.91 7.32 7.41
C GLN A 96 -11.55 7.47 8.89
N THR A 97 -11.84 6.45 9.71
CA THR A 97 -11.43 6.42 11.11
C THR A 97 -9.91 6.47 11.24
N ALA A 98 -9.16 5.78 10.37
CA ALA A 98 -7.71 5.85 10.38
C ALA A 98 -7.17 7.25 10.04
N TYR A 99 -7.86 8.00 9.17
CA TYR A 99 -7.54 9.39 8.88
C TYR A 99 -7.84 10.32 10.06
N GLU A 100 -8.96 10.10 10.76
CA GLU A 100 -9.38 10.95 11.89
C GLU A 100 -8.52 10.72 13.15
N ASN A 101 -8.05 9.49 13.35
CA ASN A 101 -7.28 9.09 14.54
C ASN A 101 -5.76 8.98 14.32
N ASP A 102 -5.26 9.33 13.12
CA ASP A 102 -3.86 9.14 12.72
C ASP A 102 -3.34 7.70 12.94
N GLU A 103 -4.18 6.70 12.66
CA GLU A 103 -3.86 5.28 12.88
C GLU A 103 -3.18 4.62 11.68
N LEU A 104 -2.28 3.67 11.98
CA LEU A 104 -1.66 2.84 10.96
C LEU A 104 -2.55 1.64 10.61
N ARG A 105 -2.74 1.40 9.30
CA ARG A 105 -3.55 0.29 8.78
C ARG A 105 -2.73 -0.61 7.89
N ALA A 106 -2.98 -1.91 7.94
CA ALA A 106 -2.36 -2.86 7.04
C ALA A 106 -3.26 -3.10 5.82
N LEU A 107 -2.71 -2.89 4.63
CA LEU A 107 -3.29 -3.26 3.36
C LEU A 107 -2.78 -4.63 2.94
N ARG A 108 -3.68 -5.43 2.38
CA ARG A 108 -3.40 -6.70 1.72
C ARG A 108 -3.85 -6.59 0.28
N VAL A 109 -2.90 -6.68 -0.66
CA VAL A 109 -3.18 -6.71 -2.09
C VAL A 109 -2.75 -8.07 -2.62
N ILE A 110 -3.68 -8.85 -3.17
CA ILE A 110 -3.40 -10.17 -3.76
C ILE A 110 -3.80 -10.13 -5.22
N PHE A 111 -2.84 -10.32 -6.11
CA PHE A 111 -3.08 -10.45 -7.54
C PHE A 111 -3.65 -11.84 -7.89
N PRO A 112 -4.23 -12.00 -9.08
CA PRO A 112 -4.82 -13.27 -9.53
C PRO A 112 -3.88 -14.46 -9.51
N SER A 113 -2.56 -14.26 -9.68
CA SER A 113 -1.56 -15.34 -9.49
C SER A 113 -1.40 -15.81 -8.04
N GLY A 114 -2.07 -15.18 -7.07
CA GLY A 114 -1.89 -15.41 -5.64
C GLY A 114 -0.68 -14.69 -5.04
N ASN A 115 0.17 -14.08 -5.89
CA ASN A 115 1.24 -13.21 -5.41
C ASN A 115 0.66 -11.87 -4.99
N GLY A 116 1.34 -11.15 -4.11
CA GLY A 116 0.79 -9.93 -3.57
C GLY A 116 1.73 -9.22 -2.63
N PHE A 117 1.18 -8.25 -1.90
CA PHE A 117 1.90 -7.44 -0.94
C PHE A 117 1.02 -7.17 0.29
N TYR A 118 1.65 -7.28 1.45
CA TYR A 118 1.20 -6.60 2.65
C TYR A 118 1.93 -5.27 2.75
N ILE A 119 1.18 -4.20 3.06
CA ILE A 119 1.70 -2.83 3.09
C ILE A 119 1.13 -2.16 4.34
N LEU A 120 2.00 -1.64 5.21
CA LEU A 120 1.56 -0.80 6.33
C LEU A 120 1.47 0.64 5.85
N VAL A 121 0.32 1.28 6.07
CA VAL A 121 0.03 2.62 5.58
C VAL A 121 -0.58 3.53 6.63
N GLU A 122 -0.40 4.82 6.41
CA GLU A 122 -1.07 5.93 7.10
C GLU A 122 -1.89 6.71 6.06
N VAL A 123 -3.14 7.03 6.36
CA VAL A 123 -3.98 7.83 5.45
C VAL A 123 -3.58 9.30 5.57
N ARG A 124 -3.08 9.91 4.48
CA ARG A 124 -2.63 11.31 4.46
C ARG A 124 -3.71 12.27 4.00
N GLN A 125 -4.54 11.80 3.07
CA GLN A 125 -5.59 12.61 2.47
C GLN A 125 -6.70 11.69 2.00
N SER A 126 -7.94 12.11 2.27
CA SER A 126 -9.15 11.55 1.69
C SER A 126 -9.83 12.64 0.87
N SER A 127 -10.17 12.36 -0.37
CA SER A 127 -10.96 13.26 -1.23
C SER A 127 -12.06 12.50 -1.95
N TRP A 128 -13.16 13.18 -2.22
CA TRP A 128 -14.25 12.64 -3.03
C TRP A 128 -14.64 13.66 -4.10
N SER A 129 -15.14 13.17 -5.22
CA SER A 129 -15.62 14.00 -6.32
C SER A 129 -16.90 13.42 -6.92
N ALA A 130 -17.81 14.30 -7.27
CA ALA A 130 -19.08 13.96 -7.89
C ALA A 130 -19.34 14.92 -9.06
N ALA A 131 -19.38 14.38 -10.27
CA ALA A 131 -19.72 15.13 -11.48
C ALA A 131 -21.09 14.69 -12.02
N THR A 132 -21.77 15.57 -12.75
CA THR A 132 -23.04 15.22 -13.41
C THR A 132 -22.82 14.06 -14.39
N SER A 133 -23.74 13.09 -14.38
CA SER A 133 -23.66 11.86 -15.20
C SER A 133 -22.45 10.95 -14.92
N ALA A 134 -21.84 11.05 -13.73
CA ALA A 134 -20.77 10.16 -13.27
C ALA A 134 -21.10 9.52 -11.91
N VAL A 135 -20.39 8.46 -11.57
CA VAL A 135 -20.41 7.88 -10.21
C VAL A 135 -19.50 8.67 -9.27
N VAL A 136 -19.82 8.70 -7.98
CA VAL A 136 -18.97 9.36 -6.98
C VAL A 136 -17.66 8.59 -6.84
N GLY A 137 -16.54 9.29 -7.06
CA GLY A 137 -15.20 8.76 -6.85
C GLY A 137 -14.66 9.15 -5.48
N ALA A 138 -13.89 8.26 -4.87
CA ALA A 138 -13.11 8.53 -3.67
C ALA A 138 -11.64 8.17 -3.94
N THR A 139 -10.74 9.06 -3.53
CA THR A 139 -9.30 8.87 -3.64
C THR A 139 -8.67 9.01 -2.27
N TYR A 140 -7.89 8.01 -1.89
CA TYR A 140 -7.10 8.01 -0.67
C TYR A 140 -5.63 8.10 -1.03
N SER A 141 -4.95 9.13 -0.54
CA SER A 141 -3.50 9.23 -0.57
C SER A 141 -2.94 8.62 0.71
N LEU A 142 -2.04 7.68 0.56
CA LEU A 142 -1.52 6.83 1.62
C LEU A 142 0.00 6.94 1.66
N ARG A 143 0.54 7.14 2.86
CA ARG A 143 1.98 7.05 3.10
C ARG A 143 2.32 5.66 3.60
N VAL A 144 3.26 4.99 2.95
CA VAL A 144 3.74 3.68 3.37
C VAL A 144 4.74 3.84 4.51
N ARG A 145 4.54 3.07 5.57
CA ARG A 145 5.44 2.99 6.73
C ARG A 145 6.21 1.68 6.70
N GLY A 146 7.53 1.76 6.56
CA GLY A 146 8.40 0.60 6.47
C GLY A 146 8.40 -0.07 5.08
N LYS A 147 8.89 -1.30 5.03
CA LYS A 147 9.03 -2.06 3.77
C LYS A 147 7.81 -2.95 3.54
N PRO A 148 7.21 -2.95 2.33
CA PRO A 148 6.18 -3.92 1.96
C PRO A 148 6.68 -5.36 2.10
N LYS A 149 5.81 -6.25 2.61
CA LYS A 149 6.08 -7.69 2.69
C LYS A 149 5.47 -8.40 1.50
N ARG A 150 6.27 -9.18 0.78
CA ARG A 150 5.82 -9.93 -0.39
C ARG A 150 5.00 -11.14 0.04
N ILE A 151 3.85 -11.32 -0.59
CA ILE A 151 3.10 -12.55 -0.60
C ILE A 151 3.56 -13.31 -1.84
N VAL A 152 4.15 -14.47 -1.63
CA VAL A 152 4.53 -15.37 -2.73
C VAL A 152 3.49 -16.48 -2.73
N ALA A 153 2.77 -16.64 -3.83
CA ALA A 153 1.94 -17.81 -4.03
C ALA A 153 2.85 -19.04 -3.97
N ASN A 154 2.61 -19.94 -3.02
CA ASN A 154 3.35 -21.19 -2.98
C ASN A 154 2.96 -21.99 -4.24
N PRO A 155 3.89 -22.30 -5.16
CA PRO A 155 3.58 -23.18 -6.27
C PRO A 155 3.55 -24.62 -5.73
N GLY A 156 2.45 -25.04 -5.12
CA GLY A 156 2.34 -26.40 -4.59
C GLY A 156 1.13 -26.68 -3.71
N SER A 157 0.02 -27.01 -4.36
CA SER A 157 -0.72 -28.26 -4.16
C SER A 157 -1.52 -28.57 -5.42
#